data_AF-A0A9X3DAU7-F1
#
_entry.id   AF-A0A9X3DAU7-F1
#
_cell.length_a   1.000
_cell.length_b   1.000
_cell.length_c   1.000
_cell.angle_alpha   90.00
_cell.angle_beta   90.00
_cell.angle_gamma   90.00
#
_symmetry.space_group_name_H-M   'P 1'
#
loop_
_entity.id
_entity.type
_entity.pdbx_description
1 polymer ?
#
loop_
_entity_poly.entity_id
_entity_poly.type
_entity_poly.pdbx_seq_one_letter_code
_entity_poly.pdbx_strand_id
1 'polypeptide(L)'
;MQGNDIVDLLLAQTQSNWRRKGYLDKIFNANEIFLVSSAENPDVMVWLLWSMKEAAYKIHNRKTGIREYAPKKLVCSILSKADLTLGMVNIDKAIYFTKSSINSAYLHTISSPVQHQLDKIKISIYEFPNHLSNYRNTKPACVSHHGKYLALTY
;
A
#
# COMPACT_ATOMS: atom_id res chain seq x y z
N MET A 1 -10.69 12.25 -1.72
CA MET A 1 -10.78 10.84 -1.29
C MET A 1 -9.40 10.26 -1.31
N GLN A 2 -8.99 9.62 -0.23
CA GLN A 2 -7.64 9.09 -0.05
C GLN A 2 -7.69 7.64 0.42
N GLY A 3 -6.64 6.90 0.09
CA GLY A 3 -6.41 5.53 0.56
C GLY A 3 -5.08 5.46 1.28
N ASN A 4 -4.95 4.49 2.16
CA ASN A 4 -3.66 4.15 2.73
C ASN A 4 -3.55 2.65 2.97
N ASP A 5 -2.33 2.17 3.05
CA ASP A 5 -2.05 0.83 3.51
C ASP A 5 -0.74 0.79 4.32
N ILE A 6 -0.67 -0.09 5.32
CA ILE A 6 0.51 -0.27 6.16
C ILE A 6 0.84 -1.75 6.26
N VAL A 7 2.11 -2.08 6.14
CA VAL A 7 2.64 -3.45 6.24
C VAL A 7 3.71 -3.46 7.32
N ASP A 8 3.41 -4.08 8.46
CA ASP A 8 4.43 -4.60 9.39
C ASP A 8 5.37 -5.58 8.65
N LEU A 9 6.62 -5.18 8.44
CA LEU A 9 7.59 -5.96 7.65
C LEU A 9 8.09 -7.18 8.43
N LEU A 10 8.19 -7.09 9.76
CA LEU A 10 8.63 -8.21 10.60
C LEU A 10 7.54 -9.29 10.63
N LEU A 11 6.28 -8.88 10.78
CA LEU A 11 5.17 -9.84 10.73
C LEU A 11 5.02 -10.45 9.34
N ALA A 12 5.15 -9.64 8.28
CA ALA A 12 5.03 -10.13 6.91
C ALA A 12 6.06 -11.22 6.59
N GLN A 13 7.30 -11.11 7.11
CA GLN A 13 8.34 -12.14 6.95
C GLN A 13 7.97 -13.49 7.57
N THR A 14 7.24 -13.47 8.69
CA THR A 14 6.88 -14.70 9.42
C THR A 14 5.56 -15.32 8.95
N GLN A 15 4.58 -14.49 8.56
CA GLN A 15 3.24 -14.96 8.20
C GLN A 15 3.01 -15.14 6.70
N SER A 16 3.85 -14.55 5.84
CA SER A 16 3.65 -14.58 4.40
C SER A 16 4.84 -15.16 3.65
N ASN A 17 4.68 -16.39 3.15
CA ASN A 17 5.63 -16.98 2.21
C ASN A 17 5.27 -16.59 0.77
N TRP A 18 5.64 -15.37 0.35
CA TRP A 18 5.44 -14.92 -1.03
C TRP A 18 6.28 -15.69 -2.05
N ARG A 19 7.32 -16.41 -1.61
CA ARG A 19 8.15 -17.28 -2.46
C ARG A 19 7.48 -18.61 -2.81
N ARG A 20 6.31 -18.92 -2.21
CA ARG A 20 5.56 -20.14 -2.59
C ARG A 20 5.18 -20.09 -4.07
N LYS A 21 5.26 -21.24 -4.74
CA LYS A 21 4.92 -21.39 -6.16
C LYS A 21 3.53 -20.80 -6.45
N GLY A 22 3.45 -19.96 -7.48
CA GLY A 22 2.22 -19.32 -7.94
C GLY A 22 1.66 -18.21 -7.04
N TYR A 23 2.40 -17.73 -6.02
CA TYR A 23 2.00 -16.51 -5.28
C TYR A 23 2.08 -15.28 -6.17
N LEU A 24 3.27 -15.00 -6.73
CA LEU A 24 3.49 -13.80 -7.55
C LEU A 24 2.56 -13.80 -8.77
N ASP A 25 2.41 -14.95 -9.43
CA ASP A 25 1.51 -15.13 -10.56
C ASP A 25 0.03 -14.97 -10.23
N LYS A 26 -0.38 -14.84 -8.97
CA LYS A 26 -1.77 -14.53 -8.59
C LYS A 26 -1.99 -13.05 -8.34
N ILE A 27 -0.94 -12.34 -7.92
CA ILE A 27 -1.02 -10.97 -7.38
C ILE A 27 -0.49 -9.93 -8.37
N PHE A 28 0.56 -10.30 -9.11
CA PHE A 28 1.34 -9.38 -9.91
C PHE A 28 1.24 -9.72 -11.41
N ASN A 29 1.41 -8.69 -12.23
CA ASN A 29 1.62 -8.84 -13.67
C ASN A 29 3.11 -9.07 -14.00
N ALA A 30 3.43 -9.33 -15.26
CA ALA A 30 4.80 -9.64 -15.68
C ALA A 30 5.81 -8.52 -15.37
N ASN A 31 5.44 -7.24 -15.55
CA ASN A 31 6.30 -6.11 -15.25
C ASN A 31 6.57 -5.98 -13.74
N GLU A 32 5.55 -6.21 -12.92
CA GLU A 32 5.66 -6.20 -11.45
C GLU A 32 6.50 -7.37 -10.95
N ILE A 33 6.35 -8.56 -11.54
CA ILE A 33 7.20 -9.73 -11.25
C ILE A 33 8.65 -9.42 -11.61
N PHE A 34 8.89 -8.79 -12.77
CA PHE A 34 10.22 -8.34 -13.16
C PHE A 34 10.80 -7.37 -12.12
N LEU A 35 10.05 -6.36 -11.70
CA LEU A 35 10.46 -5.41 -10.64
C LEU A 35 10.84 -6.12 -9.33
N VAL A 36 10.07 -7.13 -8.91
CA VAL A 36 10.39 -7.94 -7.73
C VAL A 36 11.70 -8.70 -7.93
N SER A 37 11.88 -9.37 -9.06
CA SER A 37 13.05 -10.19 -9.34
C SER A 37 14.34 -9.38 -9.52
N SER A 38 14.24 -8.13 -9.98
CA SER A 38 15.39 -7.26 -10.23
C SER A 38 15.68 -6.30 -9.08
N ALA A 39 14.91 -6.34 -7.99
CA ALA A 39 15.11 -5.46 -6.85
C ALA A 39 16.30 -5.89 -6.01
N GLU A 40 17.05 -4.93 -5.49
CA GLU A 40 18.10 -5.16 -4.47
C GLU A 40 17.52 -5.86 -3.23
N ASN A 41 16.30 -5.48 -2.83
CA ASN A 41 15.54 -6.14 -1.79
C ASN A 41 14.17 -6.60 -2.32
N PRO A 42 14.07 -7.85 -2.82
CA PRO A 42 12.82 -8.40 -3.33
C PRO A 42 11.69 -8.48 -2.30
N ASP A 43 12.01 -8.73 -1.02
CA ASP A 43 11.02 -8.77 0.06
C ASP A 43 10.33 -7.42 0.22
N VAL A 44 11.10 -6.33 0.30
CA VAL A 44 10.56 -4.98 0.37
C VAL A 44 9.79 -4.61 -0.91
N MET A 45 10.27 -5.03 -2.08
CA MET A 45 9.58 -4.76 -3.34
C MET A 45 8.19 -5.42 -3.42
N VAL A 46 8.06 -6.67 -2.97
CA VAL A 46 6.76 -7.36 -2.92
C VAL A 46 5.78 -6.58 -2.05
N TRP A 47 6.20 -6.16 -0.87
CA TRP A 47 5.34 -5.44 0.07
C TRP A 47 5.05 -4.01 -0.36
N LEU A 48 5.98 -3.36 -1.05
CA LEU A 48 5.78 -2.06 -1.68
C LEU A 48 4.65 -2.13 -2.71
N LEU A 49 4.77 -3.04 -3.68
CA LEU A 49 3.79 -3.19 -4.74
C LEU A 49 2.43 -3.62 -4.19
N TRP A 50 2.40 -4.52 -3.20
CA TRP A 50 1.17 -4.91 -2.51
C TRP A 50 0.49 -3.71 -1.82
N SER A 51 1.26 -2.95 -1.03
CA SER A 51 0.73 -1.81 -0.30
C SER A 51 0.21 -0.70 -1.22
N MET A 52 0.88 -0.47 -2.36
CA MET A 52 0.38 0.41 -3.42
C MET A 52 -0.99 -0.04 -3.95
N LYS A 53 -1.15 -1.34 -4.26
CA LYS A 53 -2.42 -1.91 -4.75
C LYS A 53 -3.54 -1.74 -3.72
N GLU A 54 -3.30 -2.07 -2.46
CA GLU A 54 -4.30 -1.95 -1.38
C GLU A 54 -4.71 -0.50 -1.12
N ALA A 55 -3.74 0.43 -1.10
CA ALA A 55 -4.02 1.86 -0.94
C ALA A 55 -4.89 2.39 -2.09
N ALA A 56 -4.58 2.03 -3.34
CA ALA A 56 -5.37 2.41 -4.51
C ALA A 56 -6.76 1.74 -4.53
N TYR A 57 -6.83 0.44 -4.18
CA TYR A 57 -8.07 -0.33 -4.15
C TYR A 57 -9.07 0.24 -3.16
N LYS A 58 -8.64 0.71 -1.99
CA LYS A 58 -9.54 1.37 -1.01
C LYS A 58 -10.22 2.61 -1.60
N ILE A 59 -9.55 3.36 -2.47
CA ILE A 59 -10.13 4.50 -3.19
C ILE A 59 -11.09 3.98 -4.27
N HIS A 60 -10.66 3.00 -5.06
CA HIS A 60 -11.43 2.45 -6.15
C HIS A 60 -12.76 1.84 -5.68
N ASN A 61 -12.72 0.96 -4.69
CA ASN A 61 -13.90 0.34 -4.07
C ASN A 61 -14.88 1.38 -3.51
N ARG A 62 -14.41 2.46 -2.86
CA ARG A 62 -15.30 3.54 -2.39
C ARG A 62 -15.95 4.32 -3.55
N LYS A 63 -15.25 4.45 -4.67
CA LYS A 63 -15.72 5.14 -5.88
C LYS A 63 -16.78 4.33 -6.63
N THR A 64 -16.58 3.02 -6.73
CA THR A 64 -17.39 2.14 -7.59
C THR A 64 -18.43 1.35 -6.80
N GLY A 65 -18.23 1.15 -5.50
CA GLY A 65 -19.00 0.23 -4.67
C GLY A 65 -18.72 -1.25 -4.94
N ILE A 66 -17.81 -1.56 -5.86
CA ILE A 66 -17.52 -2.93 -6.30
C ILE A 66 -16.48 -3.54 -5.37
N ARG A 67 -16.85 -4.66 -4.75
CA ARG A 67 -15.96 -5.49 -3.94
C ARG A 67 -15.47 -6.66 -4.78
N GLU A 68 -14.22 -6.61 -5.23
CA GLU A 68 -13.62 -7.65 -6.04
C GLU A 68 -12.21 -7.95 -5.55
N TYR A 69 -11.86 -9.24 -5.44
CA TYR A 69 -10.49 -9.67 -5.22
C TYR A 69 -9.78 -9.90 -6.55
N ALA A 70 -9.27 -8.83 -7.15
CA ALA A 70 -8.58 -8.87 -8.44
C ALA A 70 -7.26 -8.07 -8.42
N PRO A 71 -6.26 -8.46 -7.60
CA PRO A 71 -5.01 -7.71 -7.43
C PRO A 71 -4.23 -7.50 -8.75
N LYS A 72 -4.38 -8.40 -9.73
CA LYS A 72 -3.78 -8.24 -11.06
C LYS A 72 -4.35 -7.10 -11.90
N LYS A 73 -5.60 -6.70 -11.65
CA LYS A 73 -6.22 -5.55 -12.34
C LYS A 73 -5.60 -4.22 -11.90
N LEU A 74 -5.04 -4.18 -10.69
CA LEU A 74 -4.33 -3.04 -10.13
C LEU A 74 -2.88 -3.08 -10.61
N VAL A 75 -2.52 -2.29 -11.62
CA VAL A 75 -1.19 -2.31 -12.23
C VAL A 75 -0.34 -1.18 -11.68
N CYS A 76 0.70 -1.52 -10.93
CA CYS A 76 1.65 -0.57 -10.34
C CYS A 76 2.67 -0.07 -11.36
N SER A 77 3.11 1.17 -11.18
CA SER A 77 4.27 1.76 -11.84
C SER A 77 5.03 2.63 -10.85
N ILE A 78 6.35 2.44 -10.77
CA ILE A 78 7.22 3.24 -9.92
C ILE A 78 7.75 4.42 -10.74
N LEU A 79 7.54 5.64 -10.24
CA LEU A 79 7.92 6.88 -10.91
C LEU A 79 9.29 7.38 -10.45
N SER A 80 9.53 7.34 -9.14
CA SER A 80 10.82 7.69 -8.56
C SER A 80 11.05 6.93 -7.26
N LYS A 81 12.31 6.62 -6.97
CA LYS A 81 12.77 6.06 -5.71
C LYS A 81 13.82 7.01 -5.14
N ALA A 82 13.41 7.85 -4.20
CA ALA A 82 14.30 8.70 -3.39
C ALA A 82 14.02 8.37 -1.90
N ASP A 83 14.05 9.37 -1.02
CA ASP A 83 13.65 9.21 0.40
C ASP A 83 12.24 8.62 0.55
N LEU A 84 11.34 8.99 -0.38
CA LEU A 84 10.03 8.38 -0.56
C LEU A 84 9.93 7.78 -1.95
N THR A 85 9.17 6.69 -2.06
CA THR A 85 8.86 6.10 -3.37
C THR A 85 7.57 6.72 -3.91
N LEU A 86 7.65 7.37 -5.08
CA LEU A 86 6.49 7.83 -5.81
C LEU A 86 6.09 6.80 -6.86
N GLY A 87 4.79 6.61 -7.03
CA GLY A 87 4.27 5.67 -8.01
C GLY A 87 2.84 6.01 -8.43
N MET A 88 2.28 5.12 -9.23
CA MET A 88 0.87 5.12 -9.57
C MET A 88 0.35 3.69 -9.69
N VAL A 89 -0.97 3.55 -9.55
CA VAL A 89 -1.70 2.29 -9.77
C VAL A 89 -2.83 2.56 -10.76
N ASN A 90 -2.86 1.78 -11.83
CA ASN A 90 -3.90 1.83 -12.84
C ASN A 90 -4.91 0.70 -12.63
N ILE A 91 -6.21 0.98 -12.74
CA ILE A 91 -7.30 -0.01 -12.72
C ILE A 91 -8.50 0.55 -13.48
N ASP A 92 -9.04 -0.19 -14.45
CA ASP A 92 -10.26 0.15 -15.20
C ASP A 92 -10.30 1.63 -15.68
N LYS A 93 -9.22 2.09 -16.33
CA LYS A 93 -8.99 3.48 -16.80
C LYS A 93 -8.84 4.55 -15.71
N ALA A 94 -8.95 4.19 -14.43
CA ALA A 94 -8.64 5.07 -13.32
C ALA A 94 -7.14 4.98 -12.97
N ILE A 95 -6.58 6.13 -12.61
CA ILE A 95 -5.21 6.26 -12.12
C ILE A 95 -5.26 6.78 -10.69
N TYR A 96 -4.49 6.15 -9.82
CA TYR A 96 -4.28 6.58 -8.44
C TYR A 96 -2.79 6.76 -8.19
N PHE A 97 -2.37 7.96 -7.81
CA PHE A 97 -1.00 8.24 -7.44
C PHE A 97 -0.73 7.69 -6.05
N THR A 98 0.50 7.25 -5.81
CA THR A 98 0.93 6.68 -4.53
C THR A 98 2.22 7.33 -4.05
N LYS A 99 2.37 7.42 -2.73
CA LYS A 99 3.61 7.83 -2.06
C LYS A 99 3.86 6.86 -0.91
N SER A 100 5.02 6.21 -0.90
CA SER A 100 5.38 5.20 0.10
C SER A 100 6.60 5.63 0.92
N SER A 101 6.48 5.46 2.24
CA SER A 101 7.58 5.54 3.20
C SER A 101 7.97 4.13 3.63
N ILE A 102 9.28 3.86 3.67
CA ILE A 102 9.83 2.53 3.93
C ILE A 102 10.92 2.67 4.97
N ASN A 103 10.84 1.90 6.05
CA ASN A 103 11.91 1.75 7.03
C ASN A 103 12.10 0.27 7.39
N SER A 104 12.94 -0.04 8.38
CA SER A 104 13.23 -1.42 8.78
C SER A 104 12.06 -2.13 9.48
N ALA A 105 11.08 -1.39 9.99
CA ALA A 105 9.98 -1.92 10.78
C ALA A 105 8.69 -2.08 9.97
N TYR A 106 8.33 -1.07 9.18
CA TYR A 106 7.12 -1.07 8.38
C TYR A 106 7.29 -0.38 7.03
N LEU A 107 6.33 -0.67 6.14
CA LEU A 107 6.11 0.04 4.90
C LEU A 107 4.71 0.68 4.95
N HIS A 108 4.62 1.97 4.63
CA HIS A 108 3.35 2.70 4.59
C HIS A 108 3.17 3.38 3.24
N THR A 109 2.02 3.15 2.60
CA THR A 109 1.66 3.78 1.33
C THR A 109 0.40 4.62 1.52
N ILE A 110 0.42 5.85 1.01
CA ILE A 110 -0.79 6.66 0.81
C ILE A 110 -1.13 6.74 -0.68
N SER A 111 -2.39 6.96 -0.99
CA SER A 111 -2.87 7.11 -2.36
C SER A 111 -3.91 8.21 -2.52
N SER A 112 -3.93 8.81 -3.71
CA SER A 112 -4.87 9.86 -4.10
C SER A 112 -5.13 9.81 -5.62
N PRO A 113 -6.35 10.12 -6.11
CA PRO A 113 -6.59 10.32 -7.54
C PRO A 113 -5.93 11.58 -8.12
N VAL A 114 -5.42 12.48 -7.26
CA VAL A 114 -4.78 13.74 -7.65
C VAL A 114 -3.41 13.83 -6.98
N GLN A 115 -2.35 13.91 -7.77
CA GLN A 115 -0.96 13.78 -7.31
C GLN A 115 -0.59 14.79 -6.21
N HIS A 116 -0.86 16.08 -6.40
CA HIS A 116 -0.52 17.12 -5.42
C HIS A 116 -1.30 17.03 -4.10
N GLN A 117 -2.35 16.21 -4.03
CA GLN A 117 -3.05 15.98 -2.76
C GLN A 117 -2.28 15.01 -1.85
N LEU A 118 -1.35 14.21 -2.38
CA LEU A 118 -0.50 13.32 -1.58
C LEU A 118 0.31 14.08 -0.52
N ASP A 119 0.66 15.33 -0.77
CA ASP A 119 1.43 16.17 0.17
C ASP A 119 0.54 16.85 1.21
N LYS A 120 -0.78 16.85 1.00
CA LYS A 120 -1.77 17.42 1.92
C LYS A 120 -2.33 16.39 2.90
N ILE A 121 -2.17 15.10 2.62
CA ILE A 121 -2.65 14.01 3.47
C ILE A 121 -1.87 14.03 4.78
N LYS A 122 -2.59 14.21 5.89
CA LYS A 122 -2.00 14.11 7.22
C LYS A 122 -1.95 12.64 7.63
N ILE A 123 -0.83 12.20 8.18
CA ILE A 123 -0.59 10.80 8.53
C ILE A 123 -0.34 10.69 10.04
N SER A 124 -0.94 9.69 10.69
CA SER A 124 -0.60 9.30 12.06
C SER A 124 -0.44 7.80 12.11
N ILE A 125 0.75 7.33 12.48
CA ILE A 125 1.07 5.91 12.62
C ILE A 125 1.31 5.62 14.10
N TYR A 126 0.63 4.60 14.61
CA TYR A 126 0.76 4.14 15.98
C TYR A 126 1.26 2.70 15.99
N GLU A 127 2.01 2.35 17.04
CA GLU A 127 2.49 1.01 17.32
C GLU A 127 1.85 0.48 18.61
N PHE A 128 1.39 -0.76 18.61
CA PHE A 128 0.84 -1.43 19.79
C PHE A 128 1.93 -1.59 20.89
N PRO A 129 1.60 -1.40 22.18
CA PRO A 129 0.29 -1.12 22.76
C PRO A 129 -0.15 0.35 22.71
N ASN A 130 0.71 1.26 22.24
CA ASN A 130 0.54 2.72 22.29
C ASN A 130 -0.40 3.29 21.21
N HIS A 131 -1.32 2.49 20.66
CA HIS A 131 -2.33 2.97 19.72
C HIS A 131 -3.52 3.66 20.42
N LEU A 132 -4.15 4.62 19.73
CA LEU A 132 -5.40 5.24 20.16
C LEU A 132 -6.53 4.21 20.14
N SER A 133 -6.96 3.73 21.31
CA SER A 133 -8.07 2.77 21.45
C SER A 133 -9.37 3.28 20.83
N ASN A 134 -9.61 4.60 20.84
CA ASN A 134 -10.77 5.25 20.23
C ASN A 134 -10.42 6.10 18.99
N TYR A 135 -9.50 5.64 18.14
CA TYR A 135 -9.11 6.36 16.92
C TYR A 135 -10.29 6.71 15.99
N ARG A 136 -11.43 6.00 16.07
CA ARG A 136 -12.62 6.34 15.28
C ARG A 136 -13.15 7.75 15.60
N ASN A 137 -12.93 8.24 16.82
CA ASN A 137 -13.38 9.57 17.25
C ASN A 137 -12.56 10.69 16.60
N THR A 138 -11.35 10.40 16.10
CA THR A 138 -10.54 11.38 15.35
C THR A 138 -11.03 11.55 13.90
N LYS A 139 -12.01 10.73 13.46
CA LYS A 139 -12.62 10.75 12.12
C LYS A 139 -11.58 10.62 10.99
N PRO A 140 -10.75 9.56 10.98
CA PRO A 140 -9.80 9.35 9.90
C PRO A 140 -10.52 9.13 8.56
N ALA A 141 -10.00 9.75 7.51
CA ALA A 141 -10.48 9.55 6.14
C ALA A 141 -10.16 8.15 5.60
N CYS A 142 -9.05 7.54 6.05
CA CYS A 142 -8.72 6.15 5.77
C CYS A 142 -7.91 5.52 6.90
N VAL A 143 -8.18 4.24 7.15
CA VAL A 143 -7.55 3.42 8.18
C VAL A 143 -6.85 2.23 7.51
N SER A 144 -5.64 1.91 7.96
CA SER A 144 -5.00 0.62 7.70
C SER A 144 -4.36 0.06 8.95
N HIS A 145 -4.32 -1.26 9.06
CA HIS A 145 -3.76 -1.96 10.22
C HIS A 145 -3.11 -3.25 9.74
N HIS A 146 -1.87 -3.49 10.16
CA HIS A 146 -1.16 -4.75 9.95
C HIS A 146 -0.20 -4.99 11.11
N GLY A 147 -0.23 -6.21 11.65
CA GLY A 147 0.55 -6.56 12.83
C GLY A 147 0.35 -5.59 13.98
N LYS A 148 1.44 -5.00 14.47
CA LYS A 148 1.40 -4.03 15.58
C LYS A 148 1.15 -2.60 15.13
N TYR A 149 1.01 -2.32 13.83
CA TYR A 149 0.92 -0.97 13.30
C TYR A 149 -0.51 -0.57 12.89
N LEU A 150 -0.93 0.61 13.32
CA LEU A 150 -2.17 1.29 12.92
C LEU A 150 -1.81 2.59 12.20
N ALA A 151 -2.17 2.70 10.92
CA ALA A 151 -2.01 3.93 10.12
C ALA A 151 -3.34 4.61 9.86
N LEU A 152 -3.43 5.88 10.26
CA LEU A 152 -4.56 6.76 10.02
C LEU A 152 -4.17 7.86 9.05
N THR A 153 -5.08 8.23 8.16
CA THR A 153 -4.91 9.41 7.31
C THR A 153 -6.11 10.33 7.40
N TYR A 154 -5.87 11.64 7.30
CA TYR A 154 -6.87 12.71 7.36
C TYR A 154 -6.74 13.66 6.18
#